data_AF-A0A1R3FT03-F1
#
_entry.id   AF-A0A1R3FT03-F1
#
_cell.length_a   1.000
_cell.length_b   1.000
_cell.length_c   1.000
_cell.angle_alpha   90.00
_cell.angle_beta   90.00
_cell.angle_gamma   90.00
#
_symmetry.space_group_name_H-M   'P 1'
#
loop_
_entity.id
_entity.type
_entity.pdbx_description
1 polymer ?
#
loop_
_entity_poly.entity_id
_entity_poly.type
_entity_poly.pdbx_seq_one_letter_code
_entity_poly.pdbx_strand_id
1 'polypeptide(L)'
;MNFNKIYSVEQLTELGPLEKVITALNQAMTPFEVPRDVSSHEALLPFVIRAKKIELYEPESFFVSKKHEYVYYLTQHTDARQRKKKLGIKDDFYDEEFKKEAKKWYLRVSTILKASSEHQAIPESIIAKAQHKLEDLRKGFGYKFDDNLEGVEHV
;
A
#
# COMPACT_ATOMS: atom_id res chain seq x y z
N MET A 1 -15.13 -9.22 14.38
CA MET A 1 -16.36 -8.44 14.04
C MET A 1 -16.63 -8.59 12.56
N ASN A 2 -17.89 -8.61 12.14
CA ASN A 2 -18.24 -8.63 10.72
C ASN A 2 -18.72 -7.23 10.30
N PHE A 3 -17.87 -6.51 9.57
CA PHE A 3 -18.20 -5.16 9.12
C PHE A 3 -19.10 -5.15 7.88
N ASN A 4 -19.21 -6.26 7.13
CA ASN A 4 -19.88 -6.30 5.82
C ASN A 4 -21.38 -5.96 5.87
N LYS A 5 -22.02 -6.09 7.04
CA LYS A 5 -23.44 -5.77 7.23
C LYS A 5 -23.72 -4.39 7.83
N ILE A 6 -22.68 -3.57 8.03
CA ILE A 6 -22.78 -2.28 8.70
C ILE A 6 -22.94 -1.10 7.73
N TYR A 7 -24.08 -0.44 7.73
CA TYR A 7 -24.45 0.65 6.82
C TYR A 7 -24.95 1.90 7.56
N SER A 8 -25.19 1.82 8.86
CA SER A 8 -25.64 2.94 9.68
C SER A 8 -24.85 3.07 10.98
N VAL A 9 -25.02 4.21 11.64
CA VAL A 9 -24.37 4.53 12.92
C VAL A 9 -24.90 3.63 14.03
N GLU A 10 -26.21 3.34 14.03
CA GLU A 10 -26.86 2.47 15.01
C GLU A 10 -26.22 1.08 15.01
N GLN A 11 -25.99 0.51 13.83
CA GLN A 11 -25.34 -0.78 13.67
C GLN A 11 -23.87 -0.76 14.14
N LEU A 12 -23.19 0.38 14.05
CA LEU A 12 -21.83 0.54 14.59
C LEU A 12 -21.82 0.57 16.11
N THR A 13 -22.77 1.28 16.73
CA THR A 13 -22.93 1.31 18.18
C THR A 13 -23.24 -0.08 18.75
N GLU A 14 -24.03 -0.90 18.03
CA GLU A 14 -24.35 -2.28 18.43
C GLU A 14 -23.13 -3.23 18.44
N LEU A 15 -22.09 -2.95 17.65
CA LEU A 15 -20.85 -3.72 17.68
C LEU A 15 -20.05 -3.51 18.97
N GLY A 16 -20.29 -2.41 19.67
CA GLY A 16 -19.72 -2.11 20.98
C GLY A 16 -18.96 -0.78 21.04
N PRO A 17 -18.10 -0.60 22.06
CA PRO A 17 -17.40 0.66 22.30
C PRO A 17 -16.53 1.09 21.12
N LEU A 18 -16.49 2.40 20.84
CA LEU A 18 -15.81 2.98 19.69
C LEU A 18 -14.36 2.46 19.52
N GLU A 19 -13.56 2.51 20.58
CA GLU A 19 -12.16 2.05 20.54
C GLU A 19 -12.01 0.57 20.13
N LYS A 20 -12.94 -0.28 20.58
CA LYS A 20 -12.95 -1.70 20.24
C LYS A 20 -13.28 -1.91 18.77
N VAL A 21 -14.22 -1.13 18.25
CA VAL A 21 -14.61 -1.16 16.83
C VAL A 21 -13.45 -0.65 15.96
N ILE A 22 -12.81 0.46 16.34
CA ILE A 22 -11.62 1.01 15.67
C ILE A 22 -10.49 -0.02 15.63
N THR A 23 -10.19 -0.65 16.77
CA THR A 23 -9.12 -1.67 16.86
C THR A 23 -9.40 -2.84 15.92
N ALA A 24 -10.63 -3.37 15.94
CA ALA A 24 -11.02 -4.48 15.08
C ALA A 24 -11.01 -4.10 13.59
N LEU A 25 -11.40 -2.86 13.28
CA LEU A 25 -11.40 -2.34 11.92
C LEU A 25 -9.96 -2.16 11.41
N ASN A 26 -9.06 -1.58 12.20
CA ASN A 26 -7.64 -1.41 11.84
C ASN A 26 -6.94 -2.76 11.63
N GLN A 27 -7.25 -3.77 12.46
CA GLN A 27 -6.74 -5.13 12.25
C GLN A 27 -7.21 -5.73 10.92
N ALA A 28 -8.48 -5.54 10.57
CA ALA A 28 -9.07 -6.07 9.33
C ALA A 28 -8.65 -5.29 8.08
N MET A 29 -8.33 -4.01 8.21
CA MET A 29 -8.04 -3.10 7.09
C MET A 29 -6.55 -2.92 6.82
N THR A 30 -5.63 -3.66 7.44
CA THR A 30 -4.19 -3.49 7.18
C THR A 30 -3.91 -3.49 5.67
N PRO A 31 -3.31 -2.42 5.07
CA PRO A 31 -2.47 -1.39 5.70
C PRO A 31 -3.14 -0.02 5.97
N PHE A 32 -4.46 0.03 6.06
CA PHE A 32 -5.23 1.24 6.35
C PHE A 32 -5.55 1.34 7.84
N GLU A 33 -5.51 2.56 8.37
CA GLU A 33 -5.81 2.86 9.78
C GLU A 33 -6.85 3.98 9.85
N VAL A 34 -7.79 3.86 10.80
CA VAL A 34 -8.69 4.95 11.17
C VAL A 34 -7.87 6.06 11.83
N PRO A 35 -7.99 7.31 11.37
CA PRO A 35 -7.33 8.46 11.98
C PRO A 35 -7.61 8.60 13.49
N ARG A 36 -6.62 9.04 14.26
CA ARG A 36 -6.69 9.14 15.73
C ARG A 36 -7.69 10.18 16.25
N ASP A 37 -8.09 11.11 15.40
CA ASP A 37 -9.06 12.17 15.68
C ASP A 37 -10.52 11.71 15.56
N VAL A 38 -10.77 10.48 15.11
CA VAL A 38 -12.11 9.88 15.08
C VAL A 38 -12.58 9.56 16.50
N SER A 39 -13.54 10.34 16.98
CA SER A 39 -14.05 10.30 18.36
C SER A 39 -15.52 9.92 18.49
N SER A 40 -16.22 9.60 17.39
CA SER A 40 -17.61 9.12 17.42
C SER A 40 -17.88 8.02 16.38
N HIS A 41 -18.96 7.28 16.58
CA HIS A 41 -19.42 6.28 15.61
C HIS A 41 -19.90 6.94 14.29
N GLU A 42 -20.45 8.17 14.32
CA GLU A 42 -20.71 8.91 13.08
C GLU A 42 -19.43 9.15 12.28
N ALA A 43 -18.37 9.61 12.96
CA ALA A 43 -17.08 9.86 12.32
C ALA A 43 -16.42 8.57 11.83
N LEU A 44 -16.71 7.43 12.45
CA LEU A 44 -16.18 6.12 12.07
C LEU A 44 -16.89 5.51 10.85
N LEU A 45 -18.19 5.74 10.67
CA LEU A 45 -19.00 5.11 9.62
C LEU A 45 -18.43 5.27 8.20
N PRO A 46 -17.93 6.44 7.77
CA PRO A 46 -17.29 6.59 6.48
C PRO A 46 -16.11 5.63 6.27
N PHE A 47 -15.31 5.36 7.31
CA PHE A 47 -14.17 4.44 7.24
C PHE A 47 -14.62 2.99 7.11
N VAL A 48 -15.71 2.60 7.78
CA VAL A 48 -16.30 1.27 7.68
C VAL A 48 -16.89 1.04 6.30
N ILE A 49 -17.64 2.02 5.77
CA ILE A 49 -18.17 1.98 4.40
C ILE A 49 -17.02 1.96 3.38
N ARG A 50 -15.96 2.74 3.60
CA ARG A 50 -14.74 2.72 2.79
C ARG A 50 -14.05 1.37 2.85
N ALA A 51 -13.91 0.75 4.02
CA ALA A 51 -13.31 -0.57 4.20
C ALA A 51 -13.96 -1.62 3.29
N LYS A 52 -15.30 -1.60 3.21
CA LYS A 52 -16.06 -2.46 2.30
C LYS A 52 -15.77 -2.17 0.84
N LYS A 53 -15.60 -0.88 0.49
CA LYS A 53 -15.22 -0.46 -0.86
C LYS A 53 -13.77 -0.80 -1.19
N ILE A 54 -12.89 -1.04 -0.22
CA ILE A 54 -11.51 -1.50 -0.50
C ILE A 54 -11.52 -2.90 -1.14
N GLU A 55 -12.50 -3.75 -0.84
CA GLU A 55 -12.72 -5.00 -1.59
C GLU A 55 -13.17 -4.76 -3.05
N LEU A 56 -13.67 -3.56 -3.38
CA LEU A 56 -14.24 -3.19 -4.69
C LEU A 56 -13.52 -2.04 -5.44
N TYR A 57 -12.47 -1.46 -4.83
CA TYR A 57 -11.48 -0.53 -5.38
C TYR A 57 -11.91 0.92 -5.77
N GLU A 58 -11.31 1.91 -5.09
CA GLU A 58 -10.90 3.22 -5.64
C GLU A 58 -9.69 3.73 -4.80
N PRO A 59 -8.53 4.12 -5.39
CA PRO A 59 -7.25 4.18 -4.67
C PRO A 59 -6.76 5.55 -4.21
N GLU A 60 -7.44 6.66 -4.52
CA GLU A 60 -6.76 7.97 -4.54
C GLU A 60 -6.67 8.69 -3.18
N SER A 61 -7.23 8.19 -2.07
CA SER A 61 -7.25 8.93 -0.80
C SER A 61 -7.06 8.12 0.48
N PHE A 62 -6.49 6.91 0.43
CA PHE A 62 -6.59 5.97 1.55
C PHE A 62 -5.30 5.62 2.27
N PHE A 63 -4.14 5.71 1.62
CA PHE A 63 -2.89 5.28 2.24
C PHE A 63 -2.30 6.38 3.12
N VAL A 64 -1.93 6.02 4.35
CA VAL A 64 -1.29 6.93 5.30
C VAL A 64 0.09 7.40 4.83
N SER A 65 0.74 6.64 3.95
CA SER A 65 1.96 7.09 3.26
C SER A 65 2.21 6.33 1.95
N LYS A 66 3.11 6.87 1.12
CA LYS A 66 3.55 6.22 -0.13
C LYS A 66 4.18 4.85 0.12
N LYS A 67 4.83 4.66 1.27
CA LYS A 67 5.39 3.36 1.68
C LYS A 67 4.29 2.32 1.88
N HIS A 68 3.22 2.68 2.58
CA HIS A 68 2.08 1.78 2.80
C HIS A 68 1.38 1.43 1.48
N GLU A 69 1.22 2.42 0.61
CA GLU A 69 0.67 2.24 -0.73
C GLU A 69 1.48 1.22 -1.55
N TYR A 70 2.82 1.37 -1.59
CA TYR A 70 3.66 0.47 -2.37
C TYR A 70 3.74 -0.93 -1.77
N VAL A 71 3.78 -1.04 -0.44
CA VAL A 71 3.70 -2.34 0.25
C VAL A 71 2.40 -3.05 -0.12
N TYR A 72 1.27 -2.35 -0.12
CA TYR A 72 -0.02 -2.90 -0.56
C TYR A 72 0.03 -3.40 -2.00
N TYR A 73 0.46 -2.55 -2.94
CA TYR A 73 0.53 -2.92 -4.36
C TYR A 73 1.42 -4.15 -4.58
N LEU A 74 2.54 -4.25 -3.88
CA LEU A 74 3.49 -5.35 -4.04
C LEU A 74 3.03 -6.66 -3.39
N THR A 75 2.24 -6.61 -2.31
CA THR A 75 1.98 -7.80 -1.48
C THR A 75 0.52 -8.29 -1.48
N GLN A 76 -0.45 -7.41 -1.74
CA GLN A 76 -1.88 -7.71 -1.59
C GLN A 76 -2.69 -7.49 -2.89
N HIS A 77 -2.22 -6.63 -3.81
CA HIS A 77 -3.01 -6.33 -5.01
C HIS A 77 -3.00 -7.48 -6.02
N THR A 78 -4.18 -8.05 -6.28
CA THR A 78 -4.38 -9.30 -7.03
C THR A 78 -4.27 -9.11 -8.55
N ASP A 79 -4.79 -8.01 -9.10
CA ASP A 79 -4.75 -7.71 -10.53
C ASP A 79 -3.33 -7.31 -10.97
N ALA A 80 -2.71 -8.14 -11.81
CA ALA A 80 -1.33 -7.93 -12.27
C ALA A 80 -1.17 -6.70 -13.18
N ARG A 81 -2.16 -6.41 -14.04
CA ARG A 81 -2.10 -5.29 -14.98
C ARG A 81 -2.27 -3.97 -14.23
N GLN A 82 -3.24 -3.91 -13.32
CA GLN A 82 -3.43 -2.74 -12.47
C GLN A 82 -2.25 -2.52 -11.53
N ARG A 83 -1.67 -3.58 -10.96
CA ARG A 83 -0.45 -3.50 -10.14
C ARG A 83 0.70 -2.81 -10.88
N LYS A 84 0.98 -3.23 -12.12
CA LYS A 84 2.03 -2.62 -12.94
C LYS A 84 1.76 -1.13 -13.18
N LYS A 85 0.54 -0.79 -13.62
CA LYS A 85 0.13 0.61 -13.86
C LYS A 85 0.31 1.47 -12.60
N LYS A 86 -0.11 0.96 -11.44
CA LYS A 86 -0.06 1.65 -10.14
C LYS A 86 1.35 1.83 -9.59
N LEU A 87 2.22 0.87 -9.83
CA LEU A 87 3.64 1.00 -9.52
C LEU A 87 4.37 1.92 -10.52
N GLY A 88 3.71 2.33 -11.61
CA GLY A 88 4.30 3.14 -12.67
C GLY A 88 5.28 2.35 -13.55
N ILE A 89 5.09 1.04 -13.68
CA ILE A 89 5.82 0.22 -14.66
C ILE A 89 5.25 0.54 -16.04
N LYS A 90 6.13 0.92 -16.96
CA LYS A 90 5.79 1.15 -18.37
C LYS A 90 6.05 -0.11 -19.18
N ASP A 91 5.31 -0.30 -20.26
CA ASP A 91 5.54 -1.42 -21.18
C ASP A 91 6.93 -1.33 -21.84
N ASP A 92 7.40 -0.09 -22.09
CA ASP A 92 8.76 0.20 -22.56
C ASP A 92 9.89 -0.35 -21.67
N PHE A 93 9.63 -0.60 -20.37
CA PHE A 93 10.65 -1.12 -19.46
C PHE A 93 11.09 -2.55 -19.81
N TYR A 94 10.40 -3.24 -20.71
CA TYR A 94 10.83 -4.57 -21.17
C TYR A 94 11.90 -4.51 -22.29
N ASP A 95 12.17 -3.32 -22.82
CA ASP A 95 13.19 -3.11 -23.84
C ASP A 95 14.51 -2.60 -23.23
N GLU A 96 15.64 -3.12 -23.71
CA GLU A 96 16.99 -2.77 -23.23
C GLU A 96 17.30 -1.27 -23.35
N GLU A 97 16.69 -0.57 -24.31
CA GLU A 97 16.89 0.87 -24.48
C GLU A 97 16.38 1.70 -23.30
N PHE A 98 15.38 1.19 -22.56
CA PHE A 98 14.81 1.82 -21.35
C PHE A 98 15.39 1.26 -20.04
N LYS A 99 16.48 0.49 -20.11
CA LYS A 99 17.15 -0.11 -18.95
C LYS A 99 17.48 0.91 -17.85
N LYS A 100 17.89 2.13 -18.24
CA LYS A 100 18.24 3.19 -17.29
C LYS A 100 16.99 3.71 -16.55
N GLU A 101 15.88 3.89 -17.26
CA GLU A 101 14.60 4.33 -16.73
C GLU A 101 14.01 3.28 -15.78
N ALA A 102 14.06 2.00 -16.17
CA ALA A 102 13.63 0.89 -15.33
C ALA A 102 14.50 0.79 -14.05
N LYS A 103 15.81 1.01 -14.16
CA LYS A 103 16.71 1.10 -12.99
C LYS A 103 16.33 2.25 -12.07
N LYS A 104 16.10 3.45 -12.61
CA LYS A 104 15.63 4.61 -11.81
C LYS A 104 14.31 4.34 -11.12
N TRP A 105 13.36 3.71 -11.81
CA TRP A 105 12.09 3.29 -11.24
C TRP A 105 12.30 2.35 -10.04
N TYR A 106 13.08 1.28 -10.22
CA TYR A 106 13.36 0.30 -9.17
C TYR A 106 13.99 0.95 -7.94
N LEU A 107 15.03 1.78 -8.15
CA LEU A 107 15.72 2.48 -7.06
C LEU A 107 14.75 3.37 -6.29
N ARG A 108 13.91 4.15 -6.99
CA ARG A 108 12.89 5.00 -6.35
C ARG A 108 11.94 4.18 -5.47
N VAL A 109 11.41 3.07 -5.98
CA VAL A 109 10.49 2.21 -5.21
C VAL A 109 11.20 1.58 -4.02
N SER A 110 12.42 1.07 -4.20
CA SER A 110 13.25 0.51 -3.13
C SER A 110 13.54 1.52 -2.02
N THR A 111 13.90 2.76 -2.38
CA THR A 111 14.14 3.84 -1.40
C THR A 111 12.89 4.12 -0.57
N ILE A 112 11.71 4.19 -1.20
CA ILE A 112 10.44 4.37 -0.48
C ILE A 112 10.16 3.22 0.49
N LEU A 113 10.46 1.97 0.12
CA LEU A 113 10.29 0.82 1.02
C LEU A 113 11.27 0.84 2.21
N LYS A 114 12.49 1.34 2.00
CA LYS A 114 13.54 1.44 3.04
C LYS A 114 13.37 2.65 3.95
N ALA A 115 12.67 3.70 3.50
CA ALA A 115 12.45 4.90 4.28
C ALA A 115 11.76 4.58 5.63
N SER A 116 12.18 5.27 6.69
CA SER A 116 11.48 5.25 7.97
C SER A 116 10.05 5.76 7.82
N SER A 117 9.10 5.17 8.54
CA SER A 117 7.71 5.61 8.56
C SER A 117 7.43 6.29 9.89
N GLU A 118 6.86 7.49 9.84
CA GLU A 118 6.33 8.18 11.03
C GLU A 118 4.97 7.62 11.46
N HIS A 119 4.32 6.86 10.58
CA HIS A 119 3.06 6.16 10.83
C HIS A 119 3.29 4.74 11.37
N GLN A 120 2.20 4.02 11.63
CA GLN A 120 2.20 2.65 12.13
C GLN A 120 3.29 1.79 11.49
N ALA A 121 4.06 1.10 12.34
CA ALA A 121 5.15 0.26 11.89
C ALA A 121 4.60 -0.89 11.04
N ILE A 122 5.05 -0.98 9.79
CA ILE A 122 4.81 -2.15 8.94
C ILE A 122 5.73 -3.27 9.43
N PRO A 123 5.23 -4.50 9.70
CA PRO A 123 6.08 -5.60 10.13
C PRO A 123 7.22 -5.87 9.14
N GLU A 124 8.43 -6.11 9.66
CA GLU A 124 9.62 -6.32 8.83
C GLU A 124 9.43 -7.48 7.83
N SER A 125 8.71 -8.53 8.22
CA SER A 125 8.38 -9.66 7.35
C SER A 125 7.58 -9.24 6.10
N ILE A 126 6.69 -8.25 6.24
CA ILE A 126 5.88 -7.71 5.14
C ILE A 126 6.73 -6.80 4.25
N ILE A 127 7.63 -6.00 4.84
CA ILE A 127 8.59 -5.20 4.09
C ILE A 127 9.52 -6.10 3.27
N ALA A 128 10.05 -7.17 3.87
CA ALA A 128 10.88 -8.16 3.19
C ALA A 128 10.13 -8.84 2.04
N LYS A 129 8.85 -9.21 2.26
CA LYS A 129 7.98 -9.75 1.19
C LYS A 129 7.79 -8.73 0.06
N ALA A 130 7.56 -7.45 0.37
CA ALA A 130 7.42 -6.40 -0.62
C ALA A 130 8.71 -6.20 -1.43
N GLN A 131 9.87 -6.21 -0.78
CA GLN A 131 11.17 -6.12 -1.43
C GLN A 131 11.44 -7.32 -2.34
N HIS A 132 11.13 -8.54 -1.90
CA HIS A 132 11.22 -9.74 -2.75
C HIS A 132 10.34 -9.60 -4.00
N LYS A 133 9.10 -9.14 -3.84
CA LYS A 133 8.19 -8.94 -4.98
C LYS A 133 8.66 -7.84 -5.93
N LEU A 134 9.29 -6.79 -5.42
CA LEU A 134 9.92 -5.76 -6.24
C LEU A 134 11.09 -6.33 -7.05
N GLU A 135 11.90 -7.19 -6.42
CA GLU A 135 13.02 -7.86 -7.08
C GLU A 135 12.55 -8.85 -8.16
N ASP A 136 11.46 -9.58 -7.92
CA ASP A 136 10.83 -10.44 -8.93
C ASP A 136 10.37 -9.62 -10.16
N LEU A 137 9.77 -8.45 -9.94
CA LEU A 137 9.37 -7.54 -11.03
C LEU A 137 10.59 -7.04 -11.81
N ARG A 138 11.68 -6.68 -11.11
CA ARG A 138 12.94 -6.25 -11.72
C ARG A 138 13.52 -7.33 -12.64
N LYS A 139 13.60 -8.57 -12.15
CA LYS A 139 14.07 -9.72 -12.94
C LYS A 139 13.21 -9.97 -14.17
N GLY A 140 11.92 -9.65 -14.09
CA GLY A 140 10.97 -9.77 -15.19
C GLY A 140 11.28 -8.90 -16.40
N PHE A 141 12.10 -7.85 -16.28
CA PHE A 141 12.47 -7.01 -17.44
C PHE A 141 13.47 -7.68 -18.40
N GLY A 142 14.05 -8.83 -18.02
CA GLY A 142 14.87 -9.63 -18.93
C GLY A 142 16.32 -9.20 -19.07
N TYR A 143 16.74 -8.11 -18.42
CA TYR A 143 18.11 -7.60 -18.46
C TYR A 143 18.70 -7.31 -17.08
N LYS A 144 20.03 -7.44 -16.97
CA LYS A 144 20.76 -7.21 -15.72
C LYS A 144 20.99 -5.72 -15.54
N PHE A 145 20.56 -5.14 -14.43
CA PHE A 145 20.95 -3.78 -14.09
C PHE A 145 22.44 -3.77 -13.78
N ASP A 146 23.19 -2.85 -14.37
CA ASP A 146 24.61 -2.72 -14.04
C ASP A 146 24.73 -2.19 -12.62
N ASP A 147 25.56 -2.82 -11.79
CA ASP A 147 25.68 -2.53 -10.35
C ASP A 147 26.39 -1.20 -10.04
N ASN A 148 26.82 -0.45 -11.06
CA ASN A 148 27.44 0.86 -10.87
C ASN A 148 26.41 1.85 -10.30
N LEU A 149 26.57 2.14 -9.01
CA LEU A 149 25.79 3.02 -8.13
C LEU A 149 26.45 4.41 -8.05
N GLU A 150 26.85 4.98 -9.18
CA GLU A 150 27.30 6.37 -9.22
C GLU A 150 26.15 7.25 -9.72
N GLY A 151 25.75 8.22 -8.89
CA GLY A 151 24.81 9.27 -9.28
C GLY A 151 23.44 9.23 -8.59
N VAL A 152 23.42 9.31 -7.26
CA VAL A 152 22.35 10.05 -6.58
C VAL A 152 23.04 11.24 -5.92
N GLU A 153 23.22 12.31 -6.68
CA GLU A 153 23.52 13.61 -6.09
C GLU A 153 22.31 14.02 -5.27
N HIS A 154 22.57 14.30 -3.98
CA HIS A 154 21.62 14.92 -3.09
C HIS A 154 21.26 16.31 -3.63
N VAL A 155 19.99 16.54 -3.90
CA VAL A 155 19.39 17.88 -4.00
C VAL A 155 18.77 18.20 -2.66
#